data_AF-J9DAN2-F1
#
_entry.id   AF-J9DAN2-F1
#
_cell.length_a   1.000
_cell.length_b   1.000
_cell.length_c   1.000
_cell.angle_alpha   90.00
_cell.angle_beta   90.00
_cell.angle_gamma   90.00
#
_symmetry.space_group_name_H-M   'P 1'
#
loop_
_entity.id
_entity.type
_entity.pdbx_description
1 polymer ?
#
loop_
_entity_poly.entity_id
_entity_poly.type
_entity_poly.pdbx_seq_one_letter_code
_entity_poly.pdbx_strand_id
1 'polypeptide(L)'
;MRYIDKRADEEEGNLITDGYLENECKTTDLLTGEVRYQNIDYAGSFSTGGYKKQMLELGMVSQQRYCCYCLRKISKSKSATLEHIIPQRADSTQGYDRFAELSNRQVMLTLEFTYAENQTKPPYPHTVAWNNLVVSCDGRFPIDNQVSSHCCNNARSSEYAPPVYYLLDLESRLVYMQDGTLQPLDGNRQDEIRATIGSAKLNCQALKEIRKLWYLLRNCPYKEIVSCLYDRNLRMKTLCKVFSMKDSAEVNMIFKYLKDEYWRTFMEYHLFYKIFQGKN
;
A
#
# COMPACT_ATOMS: atom_id res chain seq x y z
N MET A 1 8.02 -3.70 0.72
CA MET A 1 7.27 -3.66 -0.54
C MET A 1 7.46 -4.98 -1.24
N ARG A 2 6.51 -5.37 -2.09
CA ARG A 2 6.56 -6.57 -2.93
C ARG A 2 5.94 -6.25 -4.29
N TYR A 3 6.20 -7.09 -5.29
CA TYR A 3 5.52 -6.95 -6.58
C TYR A 3 4.00 -7.11 -6.40
N ILE A 4 3.24 -6.28 -7.11
CA ILE A 4 1.78 -6.34 -7.18
C ILE A 4 1.41 -6.70 -8.61
N ASP A 5 0.94 -7.93 -8.79
CA ASP A 5 0.35 -8.39 -10.04
C ASP A 5 -1.14 -8.09 -10.03
N LYS A 6 -1.60 -7.29 -10.98
CA LYS A 6 -3.01 -6.89 -11.12
C LYS A 6 -3.75 -7.61 -12.25
N ARG A 7 -3.04 -8.45 -13.02
CA ARG A 7 -3.56 -9.05 -14.26
C ARG A 7 -4.69 -10.03 -14.01
N ALA A 8 -4.60 -10.80 -12.92
CA ALA A 8 -5.60 -11.81 -12.58
C ALA A 8 -7.00 -11.22 -12.32
N ASP A 9 -7.05 -9.96 -11.85
CA ASP A 9 -8.28 -9.28 -11.46
C ASP A 9 -8.58 -8.07 -12.40
N GLU A 10 -7.88 -7.97 -13.53
CA GLU A 10 -8.00 -6.83 -14.45
C GLU A 10 -9.37 -6.74 -15.10
N GLU A 11 -9.94 -7.88 -15.52
CA GLU A 11 -11.28 -7.93 -16.10
C GLU A 11 -12.34 -7.46 -15.08
N GLU A 12 -12.30 -7.98 -13.85
CA GLU A 12 -13.24 -7.57 -12.80
C GLU A 12 -13.08 -6.10 -12.42
N GLY A 13 -11.83 -5.62 -12.29
CA GLY A 13 -11.55 -4.22 -12.04
C GLY A 13 -12.11 -3.31 -13.14
N ASN A 14 -11.90 -3.68 -14.40
CA ASN A 14 -12.42 -2.94 -15.55
C ASN A 14 -13.95 -2.97 -15.60
N LEU A 15 -14.60 -4.10 -15.28
CA LEU A 15 -16.06 -4.20 -15.19
C LEU A 15 -16.65 -3.26 -14.12
N ILE A 16 -15.99 -3.13 -12.96
CA ILE A 16 -16.41 -2.18 -11.91
C ILE A 16 -16.26 -0.73 -12.41
N THR A 17 -15.15 -0.42 -13.08
CA THR A 17 -14.91 0.91 -13.68
C THR A 17 -15.93 1.21 -14.79
N ASP A 18 -16.24 0.25 -15.65
CA ASP A 18 -17.24 0.40 -16.70
C ASP A 18 -18.64 0.61 -16.12
N GLY A 19 -19.02 -0.18 -15.12
CA GLY A 19 -20.29 0.01 -14.41
C GLY A 19 -20.41 1.41 -13.80
N TYR A 20 -19.33 1.94 -13.22
CA TYR A 20 -19.31 3.32 -12.73
C TYR A 20 -19.47 4.35 -13.85
N LEU A 21 -18.68 4.21 -14.92
CA LEU A 21 -18.70 5.16 -16.03
C LEU A 21 -20.05 5.17 -16.75
N GLU A 22 -20.63 4.00 -17.04
CA GLU A 22 -21.91 3.89 -17.76
C GLU A 22 -23.11 4.36 -16.91
N ASN A 23 -23.13 4.07 -15.62
CA ASN A 23 -24.30 4.35 -14.77
C ASN A 23 -24.26 5.75 -14.13
N GLU A 24 -23.08 6.28 -13.83
CA GLU A 24 -22.94 7.50 -13.03
C GLU A 24 -22.35 8.68 -13.81
N CYS A 25 -21.59 8.42 -14.88
CA CYS A 25 -20.84 9.46 -15.58
C CYS A 25 -21.32 9.72 -17.01
N LYS A 26 -22.03 8.76 -17.62
CA LYS A 26 -22.44 8.84 -19.02
C LYS A 26 -23.46 9.95 -19.25
N THR A 27 -23.16 10.80 -20.21
CA THR A 27 -24.08 11.78 -20.78
C THR A 27 -24.22 11.51 -22.27
N THR A 28 -25.40 11.82 -22.82
CA THR A 28 -25.67 11.64 -24.25
C THR A 28 -26.32 12.90 -24.77
N ASP A 29 -25.71 13.49 -25.80
CA ASP A 29 -26.30 14.60 -26.52
C ASP A 29 -27.54 14.10 -27.28
N LEU A 30 -28.70 14.68 -26.97
CA LEU A 30 -29.98 14.23 -27.52
C LEU A 30 -30.15 14.58 -29.02
N LEU A 31 -29.34 15.51 -29.55
CA LEU A 31 -29.39 15.96 -30.94
C LEU A 31 -28.40 15.21 -31.82
N THR A 32 -27.16 15.03 -31.35
CA THR A 32 -26.09 14.38 -32.13
C THR A 32 -25.95 12.89 -31.83
N GLY A 33 -26.48 12.42 -30.70
CA GLY A 33 -26.26 11.06 -30.20
C GLY A 33 -24.85 10.84 -29.64
N GLU A 34 -24.02 11.88 -29.54
CA GLU A 34 -22.67 11.79 -28.98
C GLU A 34 -22.71 11.40 -27.51
N VAL A 35 -21.91 10.39 -27.16
CA VAL A 35 -21.71 9.98 -25.77
C VAL A 35 -20.46 10.63 -25.22
N ARG A 36 -20.57 11.19 -24.02
CA ARG A 36 -19.44 11.69 -23.22
C ARG A 36 -19.54 11.14 -21.79
N TYR A 37 -18.45 11.19 -21.05
CA TYR A 37 -18.42 10.79 -19.65
C TYR A 37 -18.00 11.98 -18.80
N GLN A 38 -18.97 12.57 -18.11
CA GLN A 38 -18.79 13.75 -17.26
C GLN A 38 -18.91 13.38 -15.79
N ASN A 39 -18.58 14.30 -14.88
CA ASN A 39 -18.71 14.09 -13.43
C ASN A 39 -17.94 12.87 -12.89
N ILE A 40 -16.80 12.54 -13.48
CA ILE A 40 -15.84 11.57 -12.93
C ILE A 40 -15.13 12.24 -11.75
N ASP A 41 -15.87 12.42 -10.64
CA ASP A 41 -15.45 13.22 -9.50
C ASP A 41 -15.20 12.35 -8.26
N TYR A 42 -14.12 12.64 -7.54
CA TYR A 42 -13.78 11.85 -6.34
C TYR A 42 -14.73 12.13 -5.16
N ALA A 43 -15.26 13.36 -5.08
CA ALA A 43 -16.09 13.83 -3.98
C ALA A 43 -17.56 13.38 -4.09
N GLY A 44 -18.05 13.07 -5.29
CA GLY A 44 -19.40 12.60 -5.54
C GLY A 44 -19.49 11.07 -5.62
N SER A 45 -20.02 10.57 -6.74
CA SER A 45 -20.46 9.17 -6.91
C SER A 45 -19.33 8.16 -6.73
N PHE A 46 -18.07 8.55 -6.94
CA PHE A 46 -16.91 7.71 -6.60
C PHE A 46 -16.95 7.24 -5.14
N SER A 47 -17.18 8.18 -4.22
CA SER A 47 -17.11 7.95 -2.78
C SER A 47 -18.44 7.45 -2.20
N THR A 48 -19.58 7.82 -2.80
CA THR A 48 -20.93 7.53 -2.26
C THR A 48 -21.66 6.41 -2.99
N GLY A 49 -21.38 6.18 -4.28
CA GLY A 49 -22.10 5.25 -5.18
C GLY A 49 -21.62 3.79 -5.13
N GLY A 50 -20.92 3.38 -4.07
CA GLY A 50 -20.45 2.00 -3.89
C GLY A 50 -19.22 1.61 -4.71
N TYR A 51 -18.88 2.33 -5.79
CA TYR A 51 -17.68 2.11 -6.61
C TYR A 51 -16.40 1.96 -5.77
N LYS A 52 -16.08 2.95 -4.93
CA LYS A 52 -14.88 2.92 -4.07
C LYS A 52 -14.85 1.70 -3.16
N LYS A 53 -15.99 1.25 -2.66
CA LYS A 53 -16.08 0.08 -1.78
C LYS A 53 -15.77 -1.20 -2.57
N GLN A 54 -16.37 -1.38 -3.74
CA GLN A 54 -16.10 -2.54 -4.60
C GLN A 54 -14.63 -2.58 -5.02
N MET A 55 -14.09 -1.44 -5.46
CA MET A 55 -12.71 -1.31 -5.90
C MET A 55 -11.70 -1.55 -4.76
N LEU A 56 -12.02 -1.09 -3.55
CA LEU A 56 -11.20 -1.35 -2.36
C LEU A 56 -11.19 -2.83 -1.98
N GLU A 57 -12.35 -3.50 -2.00
CA GLU A 57 -12.43 -4.94 -1.68
C GLU A 57 -11.69 -5.78 -2.73
N LEU A 58 -11.87 -5.49 -4.02
CA LEU A 58 -11.13 -6.17 -5.09
C LEU A 58 -9.62 -5.93 -4.96
N GLY A 59 -9.18 -4.69 -4.76
CA GLY A 59 -7.78 -4.36 -4.52
C GLY A 59 -7.21 -5.04 -3.27
N MET A 60 -8.02 -5.20 -2.21
CA MET A 60 -7.64 -5.95 -1.03
C MET A 60 -7.45 -7.44 -1.32
N VAL A 61 -8.30 -8.05 -2.14
CA VAL A 61 -8.14 -9.46 -2.55
C VAL A 61 -6.90 -9.63 -3.42
N SER A 62 -6.79 -8.82 -4.47
CA SER A 62 -5.68 -8.83 -5.44
C SER A 62 -4.31 -8.69 -4.76
N GLN A 63 -4.18 -7.76 -3.82
CA GLN A 63 -2.94 -7.56 -3.05
C GLN A 63 -2.77 -8.53 -1.87
N GLN A 64 -3.58 -9.59 -1.79
CA GLN A 64 -3.63 -10.54 -0.68
C GLN A 64 -3.71 -9.85 0.69
N ARG A 65 -4.40 -8.70 0.73
CA ARG A 65 -4.61 -7.84 1.89
C ARG A 65 -3.32 -7.30 2.52
N TYR A 66 -2.29 -7.04 1.73
CA TYR A 66 -1.09 -6.34 2.20
C TYR A 66 -1.04 -4.92 1.67
N CYS A 67 -0.64 -3.99 2.54
CA CYS A 67 -0.31 -2.62 2.15
C CYS A 67 0.81 -2.63 1.10
N CYS A 68 0.60 -1.92 -0.01
CA CYS A 68 1.56 -1.82 -1.12
C CYS A 68 2.95 -1.34 -0.67
N TYR A 69 3.01 -0.50 0.37
CA TYR A 69 4.25 0.04 0.90
C TYR A 69 4.90 -0.82 1.99
N CYS A 70 4.24 -0.93 3.14
CA CYS A 70 4.88 -1.38 4.37
C CYS A 70 4.70 -2.87 4.66
N LEU A 71 3.96 -3.61 3.82
CA LEU A 71 3.62 -5.03 4.03
C LEU A 71 2.80 -5.31 5.30
N ARG A 72 2.14 -4.29 5.88
CA ARG A 72 1.14 -4.49 6.94
C ARG A 72 -0.02 -5.29 6.37
N LYS A 73 -0.43 -6.37 7.06
CA LYS A 73 -1.66 -7.10 6.79
C LYS A 73 -2.86 -6.22 7.16
N ILE A 74 -3.76 -6.01 6.22
CA ILE A 74 -4.99 -5.24 6.35
C ILE A 74 -6.12 -6.23 6.64
N SER A 75 -6.57 -6.28 7.89
CA SER A 75 -7.64 -7.19 8.30
C SER A 75 -9.03 -6.68 7.92
N LYS A 76 -9.24 -5.35 7.96
CA LYS A 76 -10.53 -4.69 7.75
C LYS A 76 -10.39 -3.53 6.77
N SER A 77 -11.41 -3.26 5.97
CA SER A 77 -11.43 -2.15 5.02
C SER A 77 -11.32 -0.76 5.69
N LYS A 78 -11.75 -0.60 6.95
CA LYS A 78 -11.61 0.66 7.71
C LYS A 78 -10.16 1.08 8.00
N SER A 79 -9.19 0.17 7.90
CA SER A 79 -7.75 0.49 8.05
C SER A 79 -7.02 0.55 6.70
N ALA A 80 -7.77 0.45 5.61
CA ALA A 80 -7.29 0.49 4.24
C ALA A 80 -7.61 1.85 3.60
N THR A 81 -6.71 2.30 2.74
CA THR A 81 -6.95 3.42 1.84
C THR A 81 -6.82 2.94 0.40
N LEU A 82 -7.73 3.40 -0.45
CA LEU A 82 -7.61 3.26 -1.90
C LEU A 82 -6.82 4.46 -2.41
N GLU A 83 -5.65 4.20 -2.97
CA GLU A 83 -4.66 5.19 -3.32
C GLU A 83 -4.52 5.31 -4.83
N HIS A 84 -4.45 6.54 -5.30
CA HIS A 84 -4.17 6.87 -6.69
C HIS A 84 -2.65 6.91 -6.91
N ILE A 85 -2.16 6.14 -7.88
CA ILE A 85 -0.74 6.15 -8.25
C ILE A 85 -0.40 7.48 -8.93
N ILE A 86 -1.06 7.74 -10.06
CA ILE A 86 -1.17 9.04 -10.71
C ILE A 86 -2.19 9.86 -9.90
N PRO A 87 -1.79 10.95 -9.22
CA PRO A 87 -2.68 11.73 -8.38
C PRO A 87 -3.89 12.26 -9.13
N GLN A 88 -5.02 12.41 -8.44
CA GLN A 88 -6.29 12.86 -9.03
C GLN A 88 -6.23 14.22 -9.74
N ARG A 89 -5.33 15.09 -9.28
CA ARG A 89 -5.12 16.45 -9.82
C ARG A 89 -3.90 16.51 -10.74
N ALA A 90 -3.40 15.37 -11.20
CA ALA A 90 -2.31 15.34 -12.16
C ALA A 90 -2.75 15.98 -13.48
N ASP A 91 -1.89 16.83 -14.01
CA ASP A 91 -2.01 17.46 -15.33
C ASP A 91 -1.25 16.68 -16.41
N SER A 92 -0.54 15.61 -16.03
CA SER A 92 0.27 14.78 -16.91
C SER A 92 0.40 13.35 -16.39
N THR A 93 0.44 12.38 -17.31
CA THR A 93 0.81 10.98 -17.02
C THR A 93 2.31 10.71 -17.26
N GLN A 94 3.08 11.73 -17.65
CA GLN A 94 4.49 11.61 -17.98
C GLN A 94 5.30 11.00 -16.83
N GLY A 95 6.11 9.99 -17.13
CA GLY A 95 6.93 9.30 -16.14
C GLY A 95 6.21 8.19 -15.38
N TYR A 96 4.90 8.03 -15.55
CA TYR A 96 4.16 6.84 -15.14
C TYR A 96 4.01 5.84 -16.29
N ASP A 97 3.95 6.33 -17.52
CA ASP A 97 3.88 5.55 -18.77
C ASP A 97 5.02 4.55 -18.97
N ARG A 98 6.16 4.74 -18.28
CA ARG A 98 7.26 3.75 -18.21
C ARG A 98 6.92 2.45 -17.46
N PHE A 99 5.80 2.43 -16.72
CA PHE A 99 5.26 1.23 -16.10
C PHE A 99 4.15 0.69 -17.01
N ALA A 100 4.24 -0.58 -17.41
CA ALA A 100 3.34 -1.16 -18.43
C ALA A 100 1.85 -1.03 -18.03
N GLU A 101 1.58 -1.19 -16.74
CA GLU A 101 0.27 -1.07 -16.09
C GLU A 101 -0.32 0.35 -16.23
N LEU A 102 0.52 1.37 -16.38
CA LEU A 102 0.13 2.79 -16.45
C LEU A 102 0.43 3.41 -17.82
N SER A 103 0.66 2.59 -18.84
CA SER A 103 0.87 3.05 -20.20
C SER A 103 -0.36 3.79 -20.75
N ASN A 104 -0.15 4.59 -21.81
CA ASN A 104 -1.23 5.30 -22.51
C ASN A 104 -2.30 4.38 -23.14
N ARG A 105 -2.06 3.07 -23.21
CA ARG A 105 -3.04 2.06 -23.62
C ARG A 105 -3.97 1.64 -22.48
N GLN A 106 -3.56 1.88 -21.24
CA GLN A 106 -4.26 1.46 -20.03
C GLN A 106 -4.94 2.63 -19.34
N VAL A 107 -4.25 3.77 -19.26
CA VAL A 107 -4.67 4.92 -18.46
C VAL A 107 -4.44 6.21 -19.23
N MET A 108 -5.40 7.15 -19.13
CA MET A 108 -5.28 8.51 -19.65
C MET A 108 -5.76 9.55 -18.63
N LEU A 109 -5.52 10.84 -18.90
CA LEU A 109 -6.01 11.88 -18.01
C LEU A 109 -7.55 11.91 -18.01
N THR A 110 -8.15 12.10 -16.83
CA THR A 110 -9.61 12.15 -16.69
C THR A 110 -10.20 13.31 -17.46
N LEU A 111 -9.47 14.43 -17.53
CA LEU A 111 -9.85 15.59 -18.31
C LEU A 111 -9.93 15.25 -19.82
N GLU A 112 -8.90 14.60 -20.35
CA GLU A 112 -8.88 14.14 -21.75
C GLU A 112 -10.02 13.16 -22.05
N PHE A 113 -10.25 12.20 -21.14
CA PHE A 113 -11.34 11.22 -21.24
C PHE A 113 -12.72 11.89 -21.25
N THR A 114 -12.89 12.96 -20.47
CA THR A 114 -14.16 13.69 -20.33
C THR A 114 -14.50 14.49 -21.58
N TYR A 115 -13.48 15.01 -22.27
CA TYR A 115 -13.66 15.80 -23.50
C TYR A 115 -13.83 14.94 -24.76
N ALA A 116 -13.40 13.68 -24.73
CA ALA A 116 -13.51 12.78 -25.86
C ALA A 116 -14.96 12.37 -26.13
N GLU A 117 -15.34 12.38 -27.40
CA GLU A 117 -16.62 11.88 -27.89
C GLU A 117 -16.51 10.39 -28.22
N ASN A 118 -17.52 9.61 -27.79
CA ASN A 118 -17.61 8.17 -28.08
C ASN A 118 -16.33 7.40 -27.68
N GLN A 119 -15.75 7.77 -26.54
CA GLN A 119 -14.49 7.22 -26.05
C GLN A 119 -14.53 5.70 -25.92
N THR A 120 -13.57 5.02 -26.55
CA THR A 120 -13.36 3.58 -26.40
C THR A 120 -12.50 3.28 -25.17
N LYS A 121 -12.76 2.16 -24.51
CA LYS A 121 -12.08 1.74 -23.28
C LYS A 121 -11.47 0.34 -23.49
N PRO A 122 -10.25 0.08 -22.99
CA PRO A 122 -9.27 1.04 -22.45
C PRO A 122 -8.69 1.99 -23.54
N PRO A 123 -8.03 3.11 -23.19
CA PRO A 123 -7.61 3.53 -21.85
C PRO A 123 -8.75 4.04 -20.96
N TYR A 124 -8.60 3.85 -19.65
CA TYR A 124 -9.54 4.35 -18.65
C TYR A 124 -9.08 5.69 -18.04
N PRO A 125 -9.99 6.53 -17.51
CA PRO A 125 -9.62 7.77 -16.85
C PRO A 125 -8.87 7.47 -15.55
N HIS A 126 -7.67 8.05 -15.35
CA HIS A 126 -6.79 7.71 -14.22
C HIS A 126 -7.45 7.83 -12.84
N THR A 127 -8.43 8.71 -12.66
CA THR A 127 -9.15 8.83 -11.37
C THR A 127 -9.91 7.55 -10.99
N VAL A 128 -10.26 6.70 -11.95
CA VAL A 128 -11.05 5.46 -11.75
C VAL A 128 -10.47 4.23 -12.44
N ALA A 129 -9.34 4.35 -13.13
CA ALA A 129 -8.73 3.21 -13.79
C ALA A 129 -8.25 2.18 -12.76
N TRP A 130 -8.60 0.90 -12.95
CA TRP A 130 -8.14 -0.20 -12.10
C TRP A 130 -6.62 -0.13 -11.89
N ASN A 131 -5.85 -0.05 -12.98
CA ASN A 131 -4.38 -0.06 -12.91
C ASN A 131 -3.78 1.17 -12.20
N ASN A 132 -4.54 2.25 -12.01
CA ASN A 132 -4.11 3.43 -11.26
C ASN A 132 -4.48 3.40 -9.76
N LEU A 133 -5.18 2.36 -9.29
CA LEU A 133 -5.66 2.24 -7.93
C LEU A 133 -4.97 1.10 -7.18
N VAL A 134 -4.40 1.39 -6.00
CA VAL A 134 -3.76 0.40 -5.14
C VAL A 134 -4.23 0.54 -3.70
N VAL A 135 -4.09 -0.53 -2.92
CA VAL A 135 -4.46 -0.55 -1.51
C VAL A 135 -3.24 -0.32 -0.62
N SER A 136 -3.36 0.64 0.28
CA SER A 136 -2.39 0.94 1.32
C SER A 136 -3.05 0.90 2.69
N CYS A 137 -2.26 0.75 3.74
CA CYS A 137 -2.77 0.97 5.09
C CYS A 137 -2.80 2.47 5.41
N ASP A 138 -3.60 2.83 6.40
CA ASP A 138 -3.70 4.19 6.94
C ASP A 138 -2.45 4.69 7.70
N GLY A 139 -1.37 3.90 7.74
CA GLY A 139 -0.10 4.30 8.36
C GLY A 139 -0.15 4.53 9.86
N ARG A 140 -1.24 4.12 10.54
CA ARG A 140 -1.48 4.42 11.95
C ARG A 140 -0.78 3.44 12.90
N PHE A 141 -0.10 3.97 13.91
CA PHE A 141 0.53 3.20 14.98
C PHE A 141 0.01 3.63 16.36
N PRO A 142 -0.01 2.72 17.36
CA PRO A 142 -0.21 3.12 18.74
C PRO A 142 0.97 3.98 19.23
N ILE A 143 0.66 5.10 19.88
CA ILE A 143 1.60 6.01 20.57
C ILE A 143 0.95 6.44 21.88
N ASP A 144 1.45 5.95 23.03
CA ASP A 144 1.02 6.36 24.38
C ASP A 144 -0.48 6.65 24.53
N ASN A 145 -1.32 5.63 24.25
CA ASN A 145 -2.79 5.67 24.29
C ASN A 145 -3.48 6.51 23.18
N GLN A 146 -2.72 7.03 22.22
CA GLN A 146 -3.21 7.67 21.00
C GLN A 146 -2.84 6.84 19.75
N VAL A 147 -3.43 7.21 18.62
CA VAL A 147 -3.17 6.56 17.32
C VAL A 147 -2.88 7.65 16.29
N SER A 148 -1.70 7.59 15.67
CA SER A 148 -1.23 8.61 14.73
C SER A 148 -0.60 8.00 13.48
N SER A 149 -0.76 8.68 12.34
CA SER A 149 -0.25 8.23 11.04
C SER A 149 1.19 8.70 10.82
N HIS A 150 2.09 7.79 10.44
CA HIS A 150 3.52 8.09 10.28
C HIS A 150 4.15 7.63 8.96
N CYS A 151 3.43 6.88 8.12
CA CYS A 151 3.97 6.33 6.88
C CYS A 151 2.85 5.99 5.87
N CYS A 152 3.24 5.42 4.73
CA CYS A 152 2.34 4.97 3.66
C CYS A 152 1.56 6.14 3.04
N ASN A 153 0.35 5.88 2.57
CA ASN A 153 -0.45 6.84 1.80
C ASN A 153 -0.70 8.16 2.54
N ASN A 154 -1.07 8.09 3.82
CA ASN A 154 -1.33 9.29 4.62
C ASN A 154 -0.07 10.16 4.82
N ALA A 155 1.13 9.56 4.83
CA ALA A 155 2.37 10.31 4.92
C ALA A 155 2.84 10.85 3.57
N ARG A 156 2.66 10.06 2.50
CA ARG A 156 2.93 10.47 1.11
C ARG A 156 2.04 11.64 0.70
N SER A 157 0.76 11.60 1.05
CA SER A 157 -0.23 12.59 0.61
C SER A 157 -0.20 12.74 -0.92
N SER A 158 0.07 13.95 -1.43
CA SER A 158 0.20 14.24 -2.87
C SER A 158 1.64 14.18 -3.38
N GLU A 159 2.63 13.77 -2.56
CA GLU A 159 4.00 13.63 -3.04
C GLU A 159 4.11 12.55 -4.12
N TYR A 160 4.94 12.83 -5.12
CA TYR A 160 5.26 11.86 -6.15
C TYR A 160 6.01 10.67 -5.55
N ALA A 161 5.47 9.47 -5.78
CA ALA A 161 6.13 8.22 -5.43
C ALA A 161 6.08 7.30 -6.66
N PRO A 162 7.22 6.90 -7.23
CA PRO A 162 7.24 5.89 -8.28
C PRO A 162 6.54 4.60 -7.81
N PRO A 163 5.65 4.00 -8.62
CA PRO A 163 4.98 2.74 -8.29
C PRO A 163 5.94 1.55 -8.44
N VAL A 164 7.01 1.54 -7.65
CA VAL A 164 8.04 0.49 -7.69
C VAL A 164 7.50 -0.90 -7.36
N TYR A 165 6.30 -1.00 -6.78
CA TYR A 165 5.58 -2.27 -6.64
C TYR A 165 5.09 -2.88 -7.96
N TYR A 166 5.18 -2.19 -9.09
CA TYR A 166 5.05 -2.77 -10.43
C TYR A 166 6.37 -3.29 -11.01
N LEU A 167 7.47 -3.22 -10.27
CA LEU A 167 8.70 -3.91 -10.65
C LEU A 167 8.63 -5.40 -10.31
N LEU A 168 8.66 -6.25 -11.33
CA LEU A 168 8.65 -7.72 -11.20
C LEU A 168 9.74 -8.23 -10.25
N ASP A 169 10.90 -7.58 -10.24
CA ASP A 169 12.08 -7.95 -9.46
C ASP A 169 12.32 -7.02 -8.25
N LEU A 170 11.28 -6.28 -7.82
CA LEU A 170 11.36 -5.35 -6.69
C LEU A 170 11.98 -5.98 -5.43
N GLU A 171 11.56 -7.19 -5.08
CA GLU A 171 11.98 -7.84 -3.84
C GLU A 171 13.49 -8.12 -3.83
N SER A 172 14.07 -8.48 -4.98
CA SER A 172 15.52 -8.64 -5.14
C SER A 172 16.29 -7.32 -5.21
N ARG A 173 15.60 -6.17 -5.27
CA ARG A 173 16.21 -4.83 -5.28
C ARG A 173 16.14 -4.15 -3.91
N LEU A 174 15.58 -4.81 -2.90
CA LEU A 174 15.38 -4.25 -1.57
C LEU A 174 16.20 -5.02 -0.52
N VAL A 175 16.79 -4.30 0.42
CA VAL A 175 17.38 -4.89 1.61
C VAL A 175 16.77 -4.30 2.88
N TYR A 176 16.33 -5.21 3.75
CA TYR A 176 15.92 -4.94 5.12
C TYR A 176 17.12 -5.25 6.03
N MET A 177 17.66 -4.20 6.64
CA MET A 177 18.84 -4.24 7.51
C MET A 177 18.48 -4.74 8.91
N GLN A 178 19.50 -5.16 9.67
CA GLN A 178 19.33 -5.68 11.03
C GLN A 178 18.74 -4.65 12.01
N ASP A 179 19.01 -3.36 11.79
CA ASP A 179 18.46 -2.25 12.57
C ASP A 179 17.02 -1.88 12.17
N GLY A 180 16.45 -2.60 11.19
CA GLY A 180 15.12 -2.37 10.63
C GLY A 180 15.05 -1.34 9.50
N THR A 181 16.17 -0.75 9.09
CA THR A 181 16.22 0.17 7.94
C THR A 181 15.91 -0.59 6.64
N LEU A 182 15.08 0.02 5.79
CA LEU A 182 14.84 -0.41 4.42
C LEU A 182 15.64 0.49 3.47
N GLN A 183 16.41 -0.11 2.57
CA GLN A 183 17.15 0.62 1.55
C GLN A 183 17.10 -0.13 0.21
N PRO A 184 17.22 0.58 -0.93
CA PRO A 184 17.46 -0.07 -2.21
C PRO A 184 18.85 -0.74 -2.20
N LEU A 185 19.00 -1.80 -2.99
CA LEU A 185 20.30 -2.26 -3.44
C LEU A 185 20.80 -1.36 -4.58
N ASP A 186 22.12 -1.20 -4.68
CA ASP A 186 22.73 -0.43 -5.74
C ASP A 186 22.41 -1.07 -7.09
N GLY A 187 21.98 -0.25 -8.06
CA GLY A 187 21.66 -0.72 -9.40
C GLY A 187 20.57 0.07 -10.09
N ASN A 188 20.01 -0.51 -11.15
CA ASN A 188 18.97 0.15 -11.96
C ASN A 188 17.74 0.49 -11.09
N ARG A 189 17.15 1.66 -11.32
CA ARG A 189 15.98 2.20 -10.61
C ARG A 189 16.14 2.36 -9.09
N GLN A 190 17.37 2.32 -8.55
CA GLN A 190 17.62 2.54 -7.12
C GLN A 190 17.07 3.89 -6.63
N ASP A 191 17.14 4.94 -7.45
CA ASP A 191 16.70 6.29 -7.09
C ASP A 191 15.19 6.36 -7.01
N GLU A 192 14.48 5.62 -7.87
CA GLU A 192 13.03 5.52 -7.81
C GLU A 192 12.58 4.81 -6.53
N ILE A 193 13.25 3.71 -6.19
CA ILE A 193 12.98 2.98 -4.94
C ILE A 193 13.30 3.86 -3.73
N ARG A 194 14.41 4.61 -3.75
CA ARG A 194 14.79 5.55 -2.70
C ARG A 194 13.75 6.65 -2.55
N ALA A 195 13.24 7.21 -3.66
CA ALA A 195 12.18 8.20 -3.66
C ALA A 195 10.90 7.65 -3.03
N THR A 196 10.45 6.45 -3.42
CA THR A 196 9.26 5.81 -2.83
C THR A 196 9.44 5.55 -1.32
N ILE A 197 10.62 5.11 -0.89
CA ILE A 197 10.94 4.92 0.54
C ILE A 197 10.84 6.24 1.30
N GLY A 198 11.37 7.33 0.72
CA GLY A 198 11.36 8.67 1.29
C GLY A 198 9.95 9.24 1.42
N SER A 199 9.23 9.36 0.31
CA SER A 199 7.90 9.99 0.28
C SER A 199 6.86 9.24 1.11
N ALA A 200 6.88 7.90 1.09
CA ALA A 200 5.99 7.10 1.94
C ALA A 200 6.50 6.94 3.39
N LYS A 201 7.61 7.61 3.76
CA LYS A 201 8.25 7.57 5.10
C LYS A 201 8.45 6.15 5.63
N LEU A 202 8.93 5.24 4.78
CA LEU A 202 9.02 3.81 5.10
C LEU A 202 10.12 3.46 6.11
N ASN A 203 10.94 4.43 6.50
CA ASN A 203 11.93 4.32 7.58
C ASN A 203 11.54 5.16 8.82
N CYS A 204 10.25 5.44 9.02
CA CYS A 204 9.78 6.00 10.28
C CYS A 204 10.14 5.08 11.46
N GLN A 205 10.29 5.67 12.65
CA GLN A 205 10.76 4.97 13.85
C GLN A 205 9.96 3.69 14.14
N ALA A 206 8.62 3.76 14.07
CA ALA A 206 7.76 2.61 14.34
C ALA A 206 8.00 1.44 13.37
N LEU A 207 8.17 1.69 12.07
CA LEU A 207 8.46 0.63 11.09
C LEU A 207 9.86 0.04 11.26
N LYS A 208 10.86 0.87 11.57
CA LYS A 208 12.22 0.37 11.89
C LYS A 208 12.19 -0.56 13.09
N GLU A 209 11.50 -0.16 14.16
CA GLU A 209 11.34 -0.98 15.37
C GLU A 209 10.65 -2.32 15.10
N ILE A 210 9.55 -2.32 14.34
CA ILE A 210 8.84 -3.54 13.96
C ILE A 210 9.73 -4.49 13.17
N ARG A 211 10.46 -3.97 12.16
CA ARG A 211 11.38 -4.77 11.34
C ARG A 211 12.55 -5.30 12.17
N LYS A 212 13.15 -4.46 13.04
CA LYS A 212 14.21 -4.87 13.96
C LYS A 212 13.73 -6.00 14.86
N LEU A 213 12.53 -5.89 15.44
CA LEU A 213 11.98 -6.92 16.31
C LEU A 213 11.73 -8.24 15.54
N TRP A 214 11.20 -8.18 14.31
CA TRP A 214 11.08 -9.37 13.46
C TRP A 214 12.44 -9.99 13.12
N TYR A 215 13.46 -9.18 12.84
CA TYR A 215 14.82 -9.67 12.62
C TYR A 215 15.35 -10.37 13.88
N LEU A 216 15.23 -9.77 15.06
CA LEU A 216 15.68 -10.36 16.32
C LEU A 216 14.97 -11.68 16.65
N LEU A 217 13.68 -11.79 16.32
CA LEU A 217 12.86 -12.98 16.55
C LEU A 217 12.97 -14.03 15.43
N ARG A 218 13.76 -13.82 14.37
CA ARG A 218 13.80 -14.71 13.19
C ARG A 218 14.13 -16.17 13.51
N ASN A 219 14.88 -16.41 14.59
CA ASN A 219 15.29 -17.73 15.06
C ASN A 219 14.33 -18.32 16.12
N CYS A 220 13.31 -17.57 16.55
CA CYS A 220 12.27 -18.10 17.41
C CYS A 220 11.22 -18.87 16.58
N PRO A 221 10.67 -19.99 17.09
CA PRO A 221 9.56 -20.66 16.43
C PRO A 221 8.38 -19.72 16.24
N TYR A 222 7.84 -19.62 15.01
CA TYR A 222 6.71 -18.74 14.72
C TYR A 222 5.50 -18.98 15.64
N LYS A 223 5.25 -20.26 15.98
CA LYS A 223 4.17 -20.65 16.90
C LYS A 223 4.33 -20.01 18.30
N GLU A 224 5.55 -19.93 18.83
CA GLU A 224 5.82 -19.24 20.11
C GLU A 224 5.54 -17.74 20.00
N ILE A 225 5.96 -17.09 18.90
CA ILE A 225 5.70 -15.67 18.66
C ILE A 225 4.19 -15.40 18.61
N VAL A 226 3.41 -16.27 17.95
CA VAL A 226 1.95 -16.19 17.92
C VAL A 226 1.35 -16.39 19.32
N SER A 227 1.83 -17.37 20.09
CA SER A 227 1.36 -17.61 21.47
C SER A 227 1.55 -16.40 22.39
N CYS A 228 2.55 -15.55 22.13
CA CYS A 228 2.74 -14.30 22.87
C CYS A 228 1.57 -13.30 22.74
N LEU A 229 0.64 -13.47 21.77
CA LEU A 229 -0.60 -12.69 21.72
C LEU A 229 -1.50 -12.92 22.94
N TYR A 230 -1.44 -14.12 23.52
CA TYR A 230 -2.34 -14.58 24.57
C TYR A 230 -1.63 -14.80 25.92
N ASP A 231 -0.29 -14.94 25.90
CA ASP A 231 0.51 -15.12 27.10
C ASP A 231 1.55 -14.00 27.25
N ARG A 232 1.26 -13.08 28.19
CA ARG A 232 2.13 -11.94 28.49
C ARG A 232 3.44 -12.35 29.17
N ASN A 233 3.45 -13.45 29.94
CA ASN A 233 4.67 -13.95 30.59
C ASN A 233 5.60 -14.58 29.55
N LEU A 234 5.05 -15.34 28.61
CA LEU A 234 5.81 -15.85 27.45
C LEU A 234 6.33 -14.69 26.59
N ARG A 235 5.51 -13.66 26.35
CA ARG A 235 5.92 -12.45 25.63
C ARG A 235 7.12 -11.78 26.31
N MET A 236 7.07 -11.58 27.63
CA MET A 236 8.18 -11.05 28.41
C MET A 236 9.44 -11.90 28.24
N LYS A 237 9.35 -13.21 28.48
CA LYS A 237 10.50 -14.13 28.34
C LYS A 237 11.11 -14.09 26.94
N THR A 238 10.27 -14.05 25.91
CA THR A 238 10.68 -13.99 24.50
C THR A 238 11.41 -12.69 24.18
N LEU A 239 10.88 -11.55 24.65
CA LEU A 239 11.54 -10.25 24.51
C LEU A 239 12.88 -10.20 25.25
N CYS A 240 12.93 -10.69 26.50
CA CYS A 240 14.16 -10.76 27.29
C CYS A 240 15.24 -11.67 26.69
N LYS A 241 14.85 -12.65 25.87
CA LYS A 241 15.79 -13.55 25.18
C LYS A 241 16.54 -12.85 24.03
N VAL A 242 15.89 -11.90 23.36
CA VAL A 242 16.43 -11.30 22.12
C VAL A 242 17.01 -9.89 22.31
N PHE A 243 16.68 -9.23 23.41
CA PHE A 243 17.28 -7.97 23.81
C PHE A 243 18.35 -8.19 24.87
N SER A 244 19.45 -7.45 24.80
CA SER A 244 20.61 -7.62 25.67
C SER A 244 20.46 -6.91 27.03
N MET A 245 19.42 -6.06 27.19
CA MET A 245 19.13 -5.27 28.41
C MET A 245 20.24 -4.31 28.85
N LYS A 246 21.24 -4.09 28.00
CA LYS A 246 22.40 -3.23 28.28
C LYS A 246 22.18 -1.78 27.89
N ASP A 247 21.17 -1.53 27.05
CA ASP A 247 20.84 -0.21 26.50
C ASP A 247 19.43 0.18 26.94
N SER A 248 19.26 1.42 27.40
CA SER A 248 17.97 1.97 27.81
C SER A 248 16.95 1.96 26.67
N ALA A 249 17.40 2.08 25.41
CA ALA A 249 16.51 1.97 24.25
C ALA A 249 15.91 0.57 24.10
N GLU A 250 16.68 -0.49 24.39
CA GLU A 250 16.16 -1.87 24.36
C GLU A 250 15.17 -2.12 25.50
N VAL A 251 15.48 -1.62 26.71
CA VAL A 251 14.56 -1.68 27.86
C VAL A 251 13.23 -1.02 27.51
N ASN A 252 13.25 0.15 26.88
CA ASN A 252 12.04 0.84 26.42
C ASN A 252 11.27 0.03 25.37
N MET A 253 11.95 -0.64 24.45
CA MET A 253 11.33 -1.53 23.46
C MET A 253 10.59 -2.69 24.12
N ILE A 254 11.15 -3.29 25.16
CA ILE A 254 10.48 -4.38 25.89
C ILE A 254 9.20 -3.86 26.55
N PHE A 255 9.26 -2.76 27.31
CA PHE A 255 8.08 -2.19 27.95
C PHE A 255 7.00 -1.79 26.94
N LYS A 256 7.41 -1.26 25.78
CA LYS A 256 6.51 -0.92 24.68
C LYS A 256 5.80 -2.15 24.11
N TYR A 257 6.54 -3.17 23.70
CA TYR A 257 5.97 -4.36 23.07
C TYR A 257 5.33 -5.35 24.05
N LEU A 258 5.46 -5.15 25.36
CA LEU A 258 4.63 -5.83 26.36
C LEU A 258 3.17 -5.38 26.34
N LYS A 259 2.87 -4.17 25.85
CA LYS A 259 1.50 -3.65 25.70
C LYS A 259 0.81 -4.35 24.52
N ASP A 260 -0.45 -4.72 24.69
CA ASP A 260 -1.19 -5.53 23.71
C ASP A 260 -1.40 -4.83 22.37
N GLU A 261 -1.70 -3.54 22.36
CA GLU A 261 -1.86 -2.76 21.12
C GLU A 261 -0.60 -2.77 20.24
N TYR A 262 0.59 -2.70 20.83
CA TYR A 262 1.86 -2.75 20.12
C TYR A 262 2.15 -4.16 19.61
N TRP A 263 1.91 -5.19 20.42
CA TRP A 263 2.12 -6.58 19.99
C TRP A 263 1.13 -6.97 18.87
N ARG A 264 -0.14 -6.58 18.97
CA ARG A 264 -1.13 -6.80 17.92
C ARG A 264 -0.72 -6.10 16.62
N THR A 265 -0.30 -4.83 16.70
CA THR A 265 0.19 -4.09 15.53
C THR A 265 1.44 -4.75 14.93
N PHE A 266 2.39 -5.20 15.76
CA PHE A 266 3.58 -5.94 15.33
C PHE A 266 3.22 -7.22 14.53
N MET A 267 2.23 -7.98 15.01
CA MET A 267 1.77 -9.21 14.37
C MET A 267 1.12 -8.99 13.00
N GLU A 268 0.62 -7.78 12.71
CA GLU A 268 0.12 -7.46 11.36
C GLU A 268 1.25 -7.42 10.31
N TYR A 269 2.51 -7.35 10.73
CA TYR A 269 3.68 -7.35 9.84
C TYR A 269 4.37 -8.72 9.74
N HIS A 270 3.63 -9.80 9.99
CA HIS A 270 4.17 -11.17 10.06
C HIS A 270 4.93 -11.66 8.81
N LEU A 271 4.77 -11.03 7.64
CA LEU A 271 5.57 -11.38 6.45
C LEU A 271 7.06 -11.19 6.67
N PHE A 272 7.47 -10.27 7.56
CA PHE A 272 8.88 -10.08 7.86
C PHE A 272 9.54 -11.31 8.47
N TYR A 273 8.78 -12.20 9.12
CA TYR A 273 9.31 -13.48 9.60
C TYR A 273 9.93 -14.29 8.45
N LYS A 274 9.20 -14.46 7.34
CA LYS A 274 9.70 -15.18 6.16
C LYS A 274 10.84 -14.42 5.47
N ILE A 275 10.72 -13.09 5.35
CA ILE A 275 11.75 -12.24 4.73
C ILE A 275 13.10 -12.37 5.46
N PHE A 276 13.10 -12.47 6.79
CA PHE A 276 14.32 -12.63 7.57
C PHE A 276 14.78 -14.08 7.74
N GLN A 277 13.91 -15.08 7.59
CA GLN A 277 14.33 -16.49 7.56
C GLN A 277 15.11 -16.86 6.29
N GLY A 278 14.80 -16.23 5.16
CA GLY A 278 15.50 -16.48 3.88
C GLY A 278 16.88 -15.85 3.75
N LYS A 279 17.40 -15.20 4.81
CA LYS A 279 18.69 -14.50 4.83
C LYS A 279 19.57 -15.10 5.92
N ASN A 280 20.24 -16.21 5.59
CA ASN A 280 21.38 -16.75 6.35
C ASN A 280 22.67 -16.23 5.75
#